data_AF-A0AAU6AXL5-F1
#
_entry.id   AF-A0AAU6AXL5-F1
#
_cell.length_a   1.000
_cell.length_b   1.000
_cell.length_c   1.000
_cell.angle_alpha   90.00
_cell.angle_beta   90.00
_cell.angle_gamma   90.00
#
_symmetry.space_group_name_H-M   'P 1'
#
loop_
_entity.id
_entity.type
_entity.pdbx_description
1 polymer ?
#
loop_
_entity_poly.entity_id
_entity_poly.type
_entity_poly.pdbx_seq_one_letter_code
_entity_poly.pdbx_strand_id
1 'polypeptide(L)'
;MSDQLPTAGDNQWELQEPSPQHYGYAMKPKVRYFETADADLRNFSPEDPDNFWLPLQVIVGPDNDPRGEEIVQFIVCTPKALQATIAREGFLMGRSLVIVDSADMERIKQFITAEIEKIEAPSYAGVGVQLAWLGDYEFEDNPIR
;
A
#
# COMPACT_ATOMS: atom_id res chain seq x y z
N MET A 1 -51.30 -31.34 -17.97
CA MET A 1 -50.18 -30.77 -18.73
C MET A 1 -49.33 -30.01 -17.74
N SER A 2 -48.26 -30.66 -17.29
CA SER A 2 -47.31 -30.11 -16.32
C SER A 2 -45.94 -30.21 -16.97
N ASP A 3 -45.41 -29.07 -17.40
CA ASP A 3 -44.03 -28.93 -17.85
C ASP A 3 -43.09 -29.11 -16.67
N GLN A 4 -42.11 -30.00 -16.84
CA GLN A 4 -41.00 -30.17 -15.92
C GLN A 4 -40.00 -29.02 -16.12
N LEU A 5 -39.69 -28.30 -15.04
CA LEU A 5 -38.57 -27.37 -14.99
C LEU A 5 -37.25 -28.16 -14.86
N PRO A 6 -36.19 -27.79 -15.59
CA PRO A 6 -34.89 -28.43 -15.45
C PRO A 6 -34.25 -28.11 -14.10
N THR A 7 -33.61 -29.11 -13.50
CA THR A 7 -32.79 -28.98 -12.29
C THR A 7 -31.59 -28.10 -12.57
N ALA A 8 -31.42 -27.05 -11.77
CA ALA A 8 -30.25 -26.16 -11.81
C ALA A 8 -28.98 -26.97 -11.54
N GLY A 9 -28.12 -27.07 -12.54
CA GLY A 9 -26.74 -27.53 -12.40
C GLY A 9 -25.88 -26.45 -11.75
N ASP A 10 -25.04 -26.90 -10.83
CA ASP A 10 -23.66 -26.48 -10.57
C ASP A 10 -23.21 -25.15 -11.19
N ASN A 11 -23.58 -24.04 -10.53
CA ASN A 11 -22.87 -22.78 -10.70
C ASN A 11 -22.11 -22.48 -9.40
N GLN A 12 -20.88 -23.03 -9.31
CA GLN A 12 -19.89 -22.70 -8.30
C GLN A 12 -19.37 -21.27 -8.50
N TRP A 13 -20.11 -20.27 -8.05
CA TRP A 13 -19.56 -18.96 -7.66
C TRP A 13 -20.40 -18.38 -6.52
N GLU A 14 -20.63 -19.19 -5.48
CA GLU A 14 -21.06 -18.65 -4.19
C GLU A 14 -20.01 -17.62 -3.77
N LEU A 15 -20.46 -16.37 -3.63
CA LEU A 15 -19.75 -15.29 -2.97
C LEU A 15 -19.11 -15.87 -1.70
N GLN A 16 -17.79 -16.06 -1.71
CA GLN A 16 -17.08 -16.55 -0.54
C GLN A 16 -17.28 -15.52 0.58
N GLU A 17 -18.21 -15.79 1.48
CA GLU A 17 -18.23 -15.08 2.75
C GLU A 17 -16.87 -15.25 3.41
N PRO A 18 -16.24 -14.15 3.90
CA PRO A 18 -14.93 -14.24 4.51
C PRO A 18 -14.95 -15.25 5.65
N SER A 19 -13.96 -16.16 5.68
CA SER A 19 -13.96 -17.31 6.57
C SER A 19 -14.13 -16.90 8.05
N PRO A 20 -14.94 -17.62 8.87
CA PRO A 20 -15.30 -17.23 10.24
C PRO A 20 -14.15 -17.15 11.27
N GLN A 21 -12.91 -17.44 10.89
CA GLN A 21 -11.81 -17.73 11.82
C GLN A 21 -11.16 -16.47 12.44
N HIS A 22 -11.59 -15.26 12.07
CA HIS A 22 -10.96 -14.01 12.53
C HIS A 22 -11.86 -13.11 13.39
N TYR A 23 -13.03 -13.58 13.85
CA TYR A 23 -13.83 -12.81 14.81
C TYR A 23 -13.13 -12.77 16.18
N GLY A 24 -12.46 -11.64 16.49
CA GLY A 24 -12.06 -11.28 17.86
C GLY A 24 -10.59 -10.98 18.12
N TYR A 25 -9.71 -11.09 17.12
CA TYR A 25 -8.31 -10.64 17.25
C TYR A 25 -8.07 -9.40 16.39
N ALA A 26 -7.48 -8.37 16.99
CA ALA A 26 -7.04 -7.22 16.23
C ALA A 26 -5.99 -7.67 15.20
N MET A 27 -6.21 -7.28 13.94
CA MET A 27 -5.37 -7.59 12.80
C MET A 27 -4.33 -6.48 12.63
N LYS A 28 -3.11 -6.88 12.24
CA LYS A 28 -1.98 -5.98 12.02
C LYS A 28 -1.34 -6.30 10.67
N PRO A 29 -0.90 -5.29 9.90
CA PRO A 29 -0.07 -5.52 8.73
C PRO A 29 1.37 -5.79 9.15
N LYS A 30 2.09 -6.48 8.29
CA LYS A 30 3.53 -6.71 8.36
C LYS A 30 4.14 -6.32 7.02
N VAL A 31 5.21 -5.53 7.05
CA VAL A 31 5.98 -5.24 5.84
C VAL A 31 6.76 -6.50 5.45
N ARG A 32 6.65 -6.90 4.19
CA ARG A 32 7.36 -8.05 3.62
C ARG A 32 8.66 -7.60 2.96
N TYR A 33 8.54 -6.68 2.01
CA TYR A 33 9.66 -6.13 1.27
C TYR A 33 9.28 -4.80 0.61
N PHE A 34 10.29 -4.13 0.06
CA PHE A 34 10.18 -2.89 -0.67
C PHE A 34 10.70 -3.12 -2.08
N GLU A 35 10.08 -2.46 -3.06
CA GLU A 35 10.57 -2.47 -4.44
C GLU A 35 10.25 -1.17 -5.17
N THR A 36 10.91 -0.99 -6.31
CA THR A 36 10.68 0.09 -7.24
C THR A 36 11.08 -0.38 -8.63
N ALA A 37 10.41 0.12 -9.66
CA ALA A 37 10.78 -0.17 -11.04
C ALA A 37 12.03 0.62 -11.49
N ASP A 38 12.36 1.71 -10.78
CA ASP A 38 13.26 2.74 -11.28
C ASP A 38 14.71 2.58 -10.79
N ALA A 39 14.98 1.71 -9.80
CA ALA A 39 16.31 1.56 -9.21
C ALA A 39 16.52 0.26 -8.39
N ASP A 40 17.78 -0.10 -8.12
CA ASP A 40 18.14 -1.09 -7.08
C ASP A 40 18.16 -0.43 -5.70
N LEU A 41 17.18 -0.73 -4.86
CA LEU A 41 17.05 -0.17 -3.51
C LEU A 41 18.21 -0.52 -2.55
N ARG A 42 19.05 -1.51 -2.86
CA ARG A 42 20.23 -1.84 -2.03
C ARG A 42 21.40 -0.92 -2.31
N ASN A 43 21.49 -0.40 -3.52
CA ASN A 43 22.56 0.47 -4.00
C ASN A 43 22.01 1.81 -4.49
N PHE A 44 20.87 2.23 -3.95
CA PHE A 44 20.18 3.43 -4.41
C PHE A 44 21.07 4.66 -4.23
N SER A 45 21.36 5.32 -5.34
CA SER A 45 22.17 6.53 -5.40
C SER A 45 21.60 7.38 -6.54
N PRO A 46 20.73 8.35 -6.25
CA PRO A 46 20.18 9.24 -7.27
C PRO A 46 21.28 10.18 -7.80
N GLU A 47 21.09 10.70 -9.01
CA GLU A 47 22.06 11.60 -9.66
C GLU A 47 22.33 12.87 -8.84
N ASP A 48 21.27 13.49 -8.28
CA ASP A 48 21.37 14.55 -7.29
C ASP A 48 20.74 14.07 -5.96
N PRO A 49 21.55 13.70 -4.95
CA PRO A 49 21.06 13.28 -3.63
C PRO A 49 20.19 14.30 -2.91
N ASP A 50 20.32 15.59 -3.24
CA ASP A 50 19.51 16.65 -2.65
C ASP A 50 18.24 16.92 -3.47
N ASN A 51 18.09 16.35 -4.67
CA ASN A 51 16.99 16.65 -5.60
C ASN A 51 16.53 15.41 -6.38
N PHE A 52 15.70 14.57 -5.75
CA PHE A 52 15.15 13.39 -6.40
C PHE A 52 13.69 13.12 -6.05
N TRP A 53 13.07 12.32 -6.91
CA TRP A 53 11.79 11.66 -6.71
C TRP A 53 12.00 10.16 -6.92
N LEU A 54 11.37 9.33 -6.11
CA LEU A 54 11.44 7.87 -6.22
C LEU A 54 10.07 7.27 -5.91
N PRO A 55 9.37 6.69 -6.91
CA PRO A 55 8.25 5.80 -6.65
C PRO A 55 8.72 4.60 -5.85
N LEU A 56 8.02 4.27 -4.77
CA LEU A 56 8.37 3.18 -3.87
C LEU A 56 7.12 2.36 -3.57
N GLN A 57 7.19 1.07 -3.83
CA GLN A 57 6.16 0.11 -3.47
C GLN A 57 6.57 -0.61 -2.19
N VAL A 58 5.59 -0.78 -1.31
CA VAL A 58 5.74 -1.53 -0.06
C VAL A 58 4.77 -2.69 -0.12
N ILE A 59 5.31 -3.90 -0.06
CA ILE A 59 4.52 -5.11 -0.04
C ILE A 59 4.23 -5.43 1.41
N VAL A 60 2.95 -5.50 1.73
CA VAL A 60 2.43 -5.72 3.08
C VAL A 60 1.52 -6.94 3.10
N GLY A 61 1.33 -7.55 4.27
CA GLY A 61 0.40 -8.66 4.43
C GLY A 61 -0.07 -8.79 5.87
N PRO A 62 -1.09 -9.62 6.16
CA PRO A 62 -1.47 -9.90 7.53
C PRO A 62 -0.30 -10.50 8.31
N ASP A 63 0.00 -9.99 9.51
CA ASP A 63 1.11 -10.52 10.33
C ASP A 63 0.98 -12.04 10.59
N ASN A 64 -0.26 -12.52 10.68
CA ASN A 64 -0.60 -13.92 10.91
C ASN A 64 -0.75 -14.79 9.64
N ASP A 65 -0.70 -14.23 8.43
CA ASP A 65 -0.72 -15.01 7.17
C ASP A 65 0.41 -14.57 6.22
N PRO A 66 1.45 -15.41 6.03
CA PRO A 66 2.58 -15.08 5.17
C PRO A 66 2.26 -15.11 3.67
N ARG A 67 1.07 -15.55 3.25
CA ARG A 67 0.71 -15.68 1.82
C ARG A 67 -0.07 -14.47 1.29
N GLY A 68 -0.65 -13.66 2.19
CA GLY A 68 -1.31 -12.43 1.79
C GLY A 68 -0.28 -11.37 1.46
N GLU A 69 -0.32 -10.86 0.23
CA GLU A 69 0.49 -9.73 -0.21
C GLU A 69 -0.42 -8.68 -0.80
N GLU A 70 -0.16 -7.43 -0.40
CA GLU A 70 -0.85 -6.26 -0.89
C GLU A 70 0.14 -5.11 -1.11
N ILE A 71 -0.19 -4.18 -2.00
CA ILE A 71 0.68 -3.07 -2.37
C ILE A 71 0.19 -1.75 -1.78
N VAL A 72 1.10 -1.05 -1.09
CA VAL A 72 0.96 0.36 -0.75
C VAL A 72 2.04 1.15 -1.48
N GLN A 73 1.64 2.12 -2.29
CA GLN A 73 2.56 2.95 -3.06
C GLN A 73 2.81 4.29 -2.37
N PHE A 74 4.09 4.67 -2.30
CA PHE A 74 4.57 5.95 -1.82
C PHE A 74 5.41 6.62 -2.91
N ILE A 75 5.57 7.93 -2.79
CA ILE A 75 6.53 8.70 -3.56
C ILE A 75 7.51 9.35 -2.57
N VAL A 76 8.77 8.91 -2.60
CA VAL A 76 9.84 9.50 -1.78
C VAL A 76 10.43 10.69 -2.51
N CYS A 77 10.60 11.83 -1.83
CA CYS A 77 11.21 13.01 -2.45
C CYS A 77 11.99 13.88 -1.46
N THR A 78 12.89 14.69 -1.98
CA THR A 78 13.59 15.69 -1.16
C THR A 78 12.84 17.01 -1.11
N PRO A 79 13.03 17.84 -0.06
CA PRO A 79 12.48 19.18 0.01
C PRO A 79 12.80 20.05 -1.21
N LYS A 80 14.00 19.93 -1.79
CA LYS A 80 14.41 20.68 -2.99
C LYS A 80 13.60 20.26 -4.22
N ALA A 81 13.37 18.96 -4.40
CA ALA A 81 12.59 18.43 -5.51
C ALA A 81 11.10 18.83 -5.40
N LEU A 82 10.57 18.80 -4.18
CA LEU A 82 9.23 19.29 -3.84
C LEU A 82 9.10 20.80 -4.11
N GLN A 83 10.06 21.60 -3.62
CA GLN A 83 10.07 23.06 -3.80
C GLN A 83 10.15 23.43 -5.29
N ALA A 84 11.01 22.78 -6.06
CA ALA A 84 11.14 23.02 -7.50
C ALA A 84 9.83 22.72 -8.25
N THR A 85 9.12 21.67 -7.83
CA THR A 85 7.82 21.31 -8.42
C THR A 85 6.76 22.35 -8.09
N ILE A 86 6.63 22.77 -6.83
CA ILE A 86 5.67 23.81 -6.42
C ILE A 86 5.99 25.16 -7.08
N ALA A 87 7.27 25.53 -7.20
CA ALA A 87 7.67 26.76 -7.88
C ALA A 87 7.29 26.77 -9.37
N ARG A 88 7.28 25.60 -10.01
CA ARG A 88 6.92 25.43 -11.41
C ARG A 88 5.41 25.34 -11.64
N GLU A 89 4.71 24.54 -10.84
CA GLU A 89 3.29 24.21 -11.05
C GLU A 89 2.33 25.09 -10.21
N GLY A 90 2.85 25.76 -9.17
CA GLY A 90 2.07 26.58 -8.22
C GLY A 90 1.37 25.78 -7.12
N PHE A 91 1.14 24.48 -7.31
CA PHE A 91 0.48 23.59 -6.34
C PHE A 91 0.93 22.13 -6.54
N LEU A 92 0.74 21.30 -5.50
CA LEU A 92 0.94 19.85 -5.58
C LEU A 92 -0.03 19.17 -4.61
N MET A 93 -0.67 18.08 -5.05
CA MET A 93 -1.38 17.18 -4.13
C MET A 93 -0.36 16.27 -3.43
N GLY A 94 -0.22 16.43 -2.12
CA GLY A 94 0.84 15.79 -1.34
C GLY A 94 0.53 14.37 -0.83
N ARG A 95 -0.51 13.71 -1.34
CA ARG A 95 -0.88 12.37 -0.87
C ARG A 95 0.22 11.37 -1.20
N SER A 96 0.48 10.43 -0.29
CA SER A 96 1.48 9.36 -0.43
C SER A 96 2.93 9.87 -0.52
N LEU A 97 3.20 11.14 -0.22
CA LEU A 97 4.56 11.69 -0.21
C LEU A 97 5.30 11.33 1.08
N VAL A 98 6.54 10.85 0.93
CA VAL A 98 7.51 10.69 2.01
C VAL A 98 8.65 11.67 1.75
N ILE A 99 8.69 12.77 2.50
CA ILE A 99 9.67 13.85 2.31
C ILE A 99 10.90 13.57 3.17
N VAL A 100 12.07 13.47 2.54
CA VAL A 100 13.31 12.99 3.17
C VAL A 100 14.45 14.00 3.00
N ASP A 101 15.34 14.08 3.97
CA ASP A 101 16.51 14.96 3.92
C ASP A 101 17.73 14.33 3.21
N SER A 102 17.66 13.02 2.93
CA SER A 102 18.75 12.24 2.36
C SER A 102 18.23 10.98 1.66
N ALA A 103 19.03 10.41 0.76
CA ALA A 103 18.73 9.17 0.04
C ALA A 103 19.00 7.88 0.87
N ASP A 104 19.03 7.97 2.20
CA ASP A 104 19.29 6.83 3.08
C ASP A 104 18.11 5.85 3.08
N MET A 105 18.16 4.87 2.19
CA MET A 105 17.08 3.89 2.00
C MET A 105 16.81 3.05 3.24
N GLU A 106 17.81 2.81 4.09
CA GLU A 106 17.59 2.02 5.30
C GLU A 106 16.76 2.82 6.31
N ARG A 107 17.06 4.11 6.50
CA ARG A 107 16.24 4.99 7.36
C ARG A 107 14.82 5.15 6.82
N ILE A 108 14.68 5.26 5.50
CA ILE A 108 13.39 5.44 4.84
C ILE A 108 12.52 4.17 4.99
N LYS A 109 13.08 2.99 4.73
CA LYS A 109 12.38 1.72 4.96
C LYS A 109 12.00 1.53 6.42
N GLN A 110 12.90 1.86 7.35
CA GLN A 110 12.61 1.78 8.79
C GLN A 110 11.45 2.68 9.20
N PHE A 111 11.43 3.93 8.72
CA PHE A 111 10.35 4.87 8.99
C PHE A 111 9.01 4.33 8.46
N ILE A 112 8.95 3.96 7.17
CA ILE A 112 7.72 3.47 6.54
C ILE A 112 7.23 2.18 7.22
N THR A 113 8.15 1.25 7.54
CA THR A 113 7.82 0.03 8.28
C THR A 113 7.21 0.35 9.63
N ALA A 114 7.80 1.28 10.37
CA ALA A 114 7.28 1.68 11.68
C ALA A 114 5.88 2.30 11.57
N GLU A 115 5.59 3.11 10.55
CA GLU A 115 4.24 3.67 10.38
C GLU A 115 3.20 2.61 9.99
N ILE A 116 3.56 1.70 9.08
CA ILE A 116 2.66 0.61 8.67
C ILE A 116 2.38 -0.35 9.82
N GLU A 117 3.41 -0.85 10.50
CA GLU A 117 3.25 -1.90 11.52
C GLU A 117 2.66 -1.41 12.85
N LYS A 118 2.48 -0.09 13.01
CA LYS A 118 1.68 0.49 14.10
C LYS A 118 0.17 0.29 13.90
N ILE A 119 -0.27 0.05 12.67
CA ILE A 119 -1.69 -0.10 12.34
C ILE A 119 -2.24 -1.34 13.04
N GLU A 120 -3.43 -1.17 13.58
CA GLU A 120 -4.20 -2.24 14.21
C GLU A 120 -5.69 -1.98 13.95
N ALA A 121 -6.42 -3.02 13.54
CA ALA A 121 -7.85 -2.90 13.25
C ALA A 121 -8.60 -4.20 13.58
N PRO A 122 -9.92 -4.15 13.86
CA PRO A 122 -10.71 -5.36 14.12
C PRO A 122 -10.81 -6.34 12.93
N SER A 123 -10.44 -5.91 11.73
CA SER A 123 -10.43 -6.74 10.51
C SER A 123 -9.32 -6.26 9.58
N TYR A 124 -8.88 -7.13 8.67
CA TYR A 124 -7.86 -6.77 7.70
C TYR A 124 -8.36 -5.74 6.66
N ALA A 125 -9.66 -5.76 6.35
CA ALA A 125 -10.28 -4.67 5.59
C ALA A 125 -10.14 -3.30 6.30
N GLY A 126 -10.24 -3.28 7.63
CA GLY A 126 -9.99 -2.08 8.44
C GLY A 126 -8.51 -1.67 8.48
N VAL A 127 -7.58 -2.62 8.30
CA VAL A 127 -6.16 -2.32 8.07
C VAL A 127 -5.98 -1.62 6.73
N GLY A 128 -6.60 -2.14 5.65
CA GLY A 128 -6.57 -1.52 4.31
C GLY A 128 -7.04 -0.06 4.30
N VAL A 129 -8.12 0.25 5.02
CA VAL A 129 -8.58 1.65 5.18
C VAL A 129 -7.50 2.53 5.83
N GLN A 130 -6.77 2.03 6.82
CA GLN A 130 -5.68 2.77 7.47
C GLN A 130 -4.45 2.91 6.58
N LEU A 131 -4.10 1.87 5.82
CA LEU A 131 -3.00 1.91 4.85
C LEU A 131 -3.25 2.97 3.76
N ALA A 132 -4.50 3.12 3.31
CA ALA A 132 -4.89 4.14 2.34
C ALA A 132 -4.67 5.58 2.85
N TRP A 133 -4.64 5.83 4.17
CA TRP A 133 -4.28 7.16 4.68
C TRP A 133 -2.78 7.46 4.55
N LEU A 134 -1.93 6.44 4.54
CA LEU A 134 -0.48 6.58 4.45
C LEU A 134 -0.01 6.69 3.00
N GLY A 135 -0.49 5.79 2.15
CA GLY A 135 -0.07 5.69 0.74
C GLY A 135 -1.23 5.37 -0.19
N ASP A 136 -0.92 5.18 -1.47
CA ASP A 136 -1.90 4.76 -2.46
C ASP A 136 -2.04 3.23 -2.39
N TYR A 137 -3.15 2.77 -1.83
CA TYR A 137 -3.36 1.35 -1.52
C TYR A 137 -4.14 0.67 -2.66
N GLU A 138 -3.73 -0.54 -3.06
CA GLU A 138 -4.24 -1.14 -4.29
C GLU A 138 -5.74 -1.46 -4.28
N PHE A 139 -6.30 -1.79 -3.10
CA PHE A 139 -7.73 -2.08 -2.90
C PHE A 139 -8.51 -0.86 -2.38
N GLU A 140 -7.91 0.33 -2.45
CA GLU A 140 -8.64 1.54 -2.12
C GLU A 140 -9.76 1.79 -3.12
N ASP A 141 -11.00 1.69 -2.63
CA ASP A 141 -12.19 2.11 -3.38
C ASP A 141 -12.35 3.64 -3.25
N ASN A 142 -11.56 4.37 -4.04
CA ASN A 142 -11.63 5.83 -4.09
C ASN A 142 -12.39 6.28 -5.36
N PRO A 143 -13.58 6.89 -5.23
CA PRO A 143 -14.34 7.36 -6.38
C PRO A 143 -13.74 8.61 -7.06
N ILE A 144 -12.60 9.12 -6.59
CA ILE A 144 -11.94 10.34 -7.09
C ILE A 144 -10.58 10.03 -7.77
N ARG A 145 -10.41 8.84 -8.36
CA ARG A 145 -9.27 8.60 -9.27
C ARG A 145 -9.55 9.13 -10.67
#